data_AF-A0A9K3IYY9-F1
#
_entry.id   AF-A0A9K3IYY9-F1
#
_cell.length_a   1.000
_cell.length_b   1.000
_cell.length_c   1.000
_cell.angle_alpha   90.00
_cell.angle_beta   90.00
_cell.angle_gamma   90.00
#
_symmetry.space_group_name_H-M   'P 1'
#
loop_
_entity.id
_entity.type
_entity.pdbx_description
1 polymer ?
#
loop_
_entity_poly.entity_id
_entity_poly.type
_entity_poly.pdbx_seq_one_letter_code
_entity_poly.pdbx_strand_id
1 'polypeptide(L)'
;MMADRIFIQTLIGRVLADDIYIGSRCIATRNQDIGVGLVNRFITFRAQPISIRTPFTCRSTSWICQLCYGRSPAHDDLVELGEAVGIIAGQSIGEPGTQLTLKKFFKNLKQS
;
A
#
# COMPACT_ATOMS: atom_id res chain seq x y z
N MET A 1 20.20 -2.08 -1.47
CA MET A 1 20.24 -2.91 -0.25
C MET A 1 18.86 -3.52 0.00
N MET A 2 18.70 -4.55 0.84
CA MET A 2 17.37 -5.17 1.10
C MET A 2 16.37 -4.18 1.73
N ALA A 3 16.87 -3.23 2.53
CA ALA A 3 16.05 -2.17 3.14
C ALA A 3 15.33 -1.30 2.11
N ASP A 4 16.00 -0.95 1.00
CA ASP A 4 15.42 -0.10 -0.04
C ASP A 4 14.23 -0.79 -0.73
N ARG A 5 14.30 -2.12 -0.94
CA ARG A 5 13.19 -2.85 -1.59
C ARG A 5 11.93 -2.86 -0.74
N ILE A 6 12.07 -3.11 0.57
CA ILE A 6 10.94 -3.13 1.52
C ILE A 6 10.31 -1.73 1.59
N PHE A 7 11.16 -0.70 1.63
CA PHE A 7 10.72 0.69 1.64
C PHE A 7 9.91 1.05 0.38
N ILE A 8 10.41 0.67 -0.80
CA ILE A 8 9.71 0.87 -2.09
C ILE A 8 8.36 0.16 -2.09
N GLN A 9 8.33 -1.12 -1.73
CA GLN A 9 7.11 -1.93 -1.74
C GLN A 9 6.05 -1.40 -0.76
N THR A 10 6.47 -0.80 0.34
CA THR A 10 5.55 -0.28 1.36
C THR A 10 4.94 1.06 0.97
N LEU A 11 5.70 1.91 0.29
CA LEU A 11 5.29 3.29 -0.04
C LEU A 11 4.52 3.39 -1.36
N ILE A 12 4.84 2.56 -2.35
CA ILE A 12 4.17 2.63 -3.65
C ILE A 12 2.66 2.43 -3.45
N GLY A 13 1.88 3.32 -4.08
CA GLY A 13 0.42 3.28 -4.03
C GLY A 13 -0.18 3.84 -2.73
N ARG A 14 0.65 4.33 -1.79
CA ARG A 14 0.17 5.09 -0.62
C ARG A 14 0.06 6.57 -0.92
N VAL A 15 -0.56 7.30 0.00
CA VAL A 15 -0.81 8.74 -0.13
C VAL A 15 -0.16 9.47 1.04
N LEU A 16 0.47 10.61 0.78
CA LEU A 16 1.12 11.42 1.81
C LEU A 16 0.12 12.03 2.80
N ALA A 17 0.44 11.94 4.08
CA ALA A 17 -0.33 12.59 5.15
C ALA A 17 0.11 14.04 5.37
N ASP A 18 1.39 14.34 5.14
CA ASP A 18 2.00 15.66 5.34
C ASP A 18 2.85 16.06 4.13
N ASP A 19 3.10 17.35 3.99
CA ASP A 19 4.03 17.88 3.00
C ASP A 19 5.47 17.46 3.36
N ILE A 20 6.29 17.20 2.34
CA ILE A 20 7.70 16.86 2.50
C ILE A 20 8.55 17.99 1.93
N TYR A 21 9.37 18.57 2.79
CA TYR A 21 10.30 19.65 2.46
C TYR A 21 11.75 19.16 2.54
N ILE A 22 12.59 19.69 1.65
CA ILE A 22 14.04 19.65 1.78
C ILE A 22 14.55 21.08 1.82
N GLY A 23 15.02 21.50 3.00
CA GLY A 23 15.30 22.90 3.27
C GLY A 23 14.02 23.73 3.09
N SER A 24 14.07 24.72 2.21
CA SER A 24 12.93 25.59 1.88
C SER A 24 12.07 25.08 0.71
N ARG A 25 12.45 23.98 0.05
CA ARG A 25 11.77 23.48 -1.14
C ARG A 25 10.81 22.34 -0.80
N CYS A 26 9.54 22.51 -1.16
CA CYS A 26 8.56 21.43 -1.14
C CYS A 26 8.87 20.42 -2.25
N ILE A 27 9.02 19.14 -1.90
CA ILE A 27 9.27 18.03 -2.83
C ILE A 27 8.00 17.28 -3.17
N ALA A 28 7.13 17.12 -2.18
CA ALA A 28 5.86 16.43 -2.32
C ALA A 28 4.84 17.06 -1.39
N THR A 29 3.61 17.13 -1.86
CA THR A 29 2.50 17.77 -1.15
C THR A 29 1.63 16.74 -0.44
N ARG A 30 0.96 17.17 0.63
CA ARG A 30 -0.05 16.40 1.33
C ARG A 30 -1.13 15.94 0.36
N ASN A 31 -1.62 14.72 0.56
CA ASN A 31 -2.60 14.03 -0.29
C ASN A 31 -2.09 13.63 -1.68
N GLN A 32 -0.81 13.82 -1.98
CA GLN A 32 -0.21 13.32 -3.21
C GLN A 32 0.00 11.80 -3.16
N ASP A 33 -0.31 11.11 -4.25
CA ASP A 33 -0.03 9.69 -4.42
C ASP A 33 1.48 9.43 -4.56
N ILE A 34 1.92 8.32 -3.98
CA ILE A 34 3.33 7.94 -3.96
C ILE A 34 3.56 6.92 -5.08
N GLY A 35 3.95 7.43 -6.25
CA GLY A 35 4.41 6.62 -7.37
C GLY A 35 5.91 6.31 -7.34
N VAL A 36 6.37 5.49 -8.28
CA VAL A 36 7.78 5.07 -8.42
C VAL A 36 8.74 6.27 -8.50
N GLY A 37 8.37 7.31 -9.25
CA GLY A 37 9.19 8.51 -9.40
C GLY A 37 9.39 9.28 -8.09
N LEU A 38 8.35 9.37 -7.26
CA LEU A 38 8.40 10.05 -5.96
C LEU A 38 9.24 9.25 -4.95
N VAL A 39 9.06 7.93 -4.92
CA VAL A 39 9.83 7.02 -4.05
C VAL A 39 11.32 7.09 -4.36
N ASN A 40 11.69 7.08 -5.65
CA ASN A 40 13.10 7.19 -6.05
C ASN A 40 13.72 8.49 -5.53
N ARG A 41 12.98 9.60 -5.58
CA ARG A 41 13.43 10.88 -4.98
C ARG A 41 13.64 10.74 -3.48
N PHE A 42 12.71 10.13 -2.74
CA PHE A 42 12.86 9.92 -1.29
C PHE A 42 14.11 9.12 -0.92
N ILE A 43 14.43 8.08 -1.70
CA ILE A 43 15.65 7.28 -1.51
C ILE A 43 16.90 8.10 -1.79
N THR A 44 16.93 8.84 -2.90
CA THR A 44 18.07 9.69 -3.27
C THR A 44 18.35 10.75 -2.20
N PHE A 45 17.30 11.37 -1.67
CA PHE A 45 17.43 12.44 -0.68
C PHE A 45 17.52 11.94 0.77
N ARG A 46 17.41 10.63 1.02
CA ARG A 46 17.31 10.04 2.36
C ARG A 46 16.26 10.72 3.24
N ALA A 47 15.10 11.02 2.66
CA ALA A 47 14.02 11.69 3.38
C ALA A 47 13.44 10.76 4.46
N GLN A 48 13.64 11.07 5.75
CA GLN A 48 13.00 10.39 6.87
C GLN A 48 12.75 11.36 8.04
N PRO A 49 11.61 11.23 8.77
CA PRO A 49 10.51 10.27 8.57
C PRO A 49 9.45 10.72 7.54
N ILE A 50 8.73 9.76 6.92
CA ILE A 50 7.64 10.01 5.96
C ILE A 50 6.30 9.60 6.58
N SER A 51 5.37 10.55 6.71
CA SER A 51 4.00 10.30 7.16
C SER A 51 3.10 9.89 5.98
N ILE A 52 2.51 8.70 6.05
CA ILE A 52 1.52 8.22 5.06
C ILE A 52 0.13 8.10 5.67
N ARG A 53 -0.89 8.27 4.83
CA ARG A 53 -2.27 7.94 5.20
C ARG A 53 -2.47 6.43 5.21
N THR A 54 -3.26 5.96 6.17
CA THR A 54 -3.59 4.53 6.29
C THR A 54 -5.07 4.34 6.58
N PRO A 55 -5.64 3.16 6.28
CA PRO A 55 -7.01 2.84 6.67
C PRO A 55 -7.23 2.93 8.18
N PHE A 56 -6.21 2.58 8.98
CA PHE A 56 -6.25 2.62 10.45
C PHE A 56 -6.40 4.04 11.03
N THR A 57 -5.93 5.05 10.32
CA THR A 57 -6.00 6.45 10.75
C THR A 57 -7.12 7.21 10.04
N CYS A 58 -8.00 6.50 9.31
CA CYS A 58 -9.12 7.11 8.62
C CYS A 58 -10.16 7.62 9.63
N ARG A 59 -10.64 8.85 9.44
CA ARG A 59 -11.65 9.48 10.32
C ARG A 59 -13.09 9.15 9.91
N SER A 60 -13.27 8.45 8.81
CA SER A 60 -14.59 8.07 8.32
C SER A 60 -15.17 6.94 9.18
N THR A 61 -16.44 7.05 9.54
CA THR A 61 -17.07 6.22 10.57
C THR A 61 -17.48 4.83 10.08
N SER A 62 -17.86 4.72 8.80
CA SER A 62 -18.42 3.49 8.22
C SER A 62 -17.68 3.01 6.98
N TRP A 63 -16.79 3.83 6.43
CA TRP A 63 -16.13 3.59 5.14
C TRP A 63 -14.67 4.01 5.20
N ILE A 64 -13.82 3.48 4.32
CA ILE A 64 -12.45 3.99 4.15
C ILE A 64 -12.47 5.00 2.99
N CYS A 65 -11.94 6.20 3.22
CA CYS A 65 -11.86 7.19 2.13
C CYS A 65 -10.75 6.84 1.13
N GLN A 66 -10.91 7.32 -0.12
CA GLN A 66 -9.99 7.08 -1.22
C GLN A 66 -8.52 7.33 -0.85
N LEU A 67 -8.23 8.46 -0.19
CA LEU A 67 -6.87 8.85 0.19
C LEU A 67 -6.27 7.99 1.31
N CYS A 68 -7.09 7.41 2.19
CA CYS A 68 -6.61 6.53 3.26
C CYS A 68 -6.38 5.10 2.77
N TYR A 69 -7.11 4.68 1.74
CA TYR A 69 -6.87 3.41 1.06
C TYR A 69 -5.62 3.49 0.16
N GLY A 70 -5.62 4.46 -0.76
CA GLY A 70 -4.57 4.66 -1.76
C GLY A 70 -4.95 4.09 -3.13
N ARG A 71 -3.95 3.54 -3.82
CA ARG A 71 -4.06 2.94 -5.16
C ARG A 71 -4.84 1.63 -5.13
N SER A 72 -5.65 1.38 -6.15
CA SER A 72 -6.37 0.13 -6.30
C SER A 72 -5.39 -1.02 -6.59
N PRO A 73 -5.66 -2.25 -6.10
CA PRO A 73 -4.91 -3.43 -6.54
C PRO A 73 -5.24 -3.83 -7.99
N ALA A 74 -6.32 -3.34 -8.58
CA ALA A 74 -6.79 -3.72 -9.92
C ALA A 74 -6.28 -2.77 -11.03
N HIS A 75 -6.01 -1.51 -10.72
CA HIS A 75 -5.58 -0.49 -11.68
C HIS A 75 -4.52 0.44 -11.07
N ASP A 76 -3.74 1.14 -11.90
CA ASP A 76 -2.59 1.95 -11.45
C ASP A 76 -2.96 3.33 -10.87
N ASP A 77 -4.22 3.53 -10.52
CA ASP A 77 -4.78 4.80 -10.02
C ASP A 77 -5.39 4.64 -8.62
N LEU A 78 -5.68 5.76 -7.97
CA LEU A 78 -6.41 5.77 -6.70
C LEU A 78 -7.72 4.99 -6.83
N VAL A 79 -8.09 4.28 -5.76
CA VAL A 79 -9.35 3.52 -5.67
C VAL A 79 -10.56 4.38 -6.10
N GLU A 80 -11.51 3.79 -6.82
CA GLU A 80 -12.72 4.50 -7.21
C GLU A 80 -13.69 4.63 -6.04
N LEU A 81 -14.50 5.70 -6.04
CA LEU A 81 -15.55 5.85 -5.04
C LEU A 81 -16.63 4.79 -5.26
N GLY A 82 -16.89 3.98 -4.23
CA GLY A 82 -17.84 2.87 -4.30
C GLY A 82 -17.21 1.52 -4.66
N GLU A 83 -15.90 1.46 -4.92
CA GLU A 83 -15.19 0.20 -5.12
C GLU A 83 -15.27 -0.68 -3.86
N ALA A 84 -15.63 -1.94 -4.02
CA ALA A 84 -15.86 -2.89 -2.93
C ALA A 84 -14.56 -3.43 -2.32
N VAL A 85 -13.67 -2.54 -1.87
CA VAL A 85 -12.32 -2.86 -1.38
C VAL A 85 -12.29 -3.87 -0.23
N GLY A 86 -13.35 -3.94 0.59
CA GLY A 86 -13.47 -4.93 1.67
C GLY A 86 -13.65 -6.36 1.15
N ILE A 87 -14.46 -6.54 0.09
CA ILE A 87 -14.66 -7.85 -0.54
C ILE A 87 -13.37 -8.28 -1.23
N ILE A 88 -12.74 -7.38 -1.98
CA ILE A 88 -11.47 -7.62 -2.67
C ILE A 88 -10.39 -8.03 -1.68
N ALA A 89 -10.27 -7.32 -0.55
CA ALA A 89 -9.31 -7.65 0.51
C ALA A 89 -9.59 -9.03 1.12
N GLY A 90 -10.86 -9.35 1.40
CA GLY A 90 -11.26 -10.65 1.93
C GLY A 90 -10.89 -11.81 1.01
N GLN A 91 -11.18 -11.70 -0.29
CA GLN A 91 -10.84 -12.72 -1.29
C GLN A 91 -9.33 -12.87 -1.47
N SER A 92 -8.61 -11.74 -1.52
CA SER A 92 -7.15 -11.71 -1.67
C SER A 92 -6.42 -12.45 -0.55
N ILE A 93 -7.04 -12.58 0.63
CA ILE A 93 -6.51 -13.36 1.75
C ILE A 93 -7.07 -14.79 1.76
N GLY A 94 -8.37 -14.96 1.50
CA GLY A 94 -9.08 -16.22 1.64
C GLY A 94 -8.73 -17.28 0.59
N GLU A 95 -8.64 -16.90 -0.69
CA GLU A 95 -8.36 -17.86 -1.77
C GLU A 95 -6.95 -18.45 -1.67
N PRO A 96 -5.88 -17.64 -1.46
CA PRO A 96 -4.55 -18.20 -1.26
C PRO A 96 -4.47 -19.09 -0.01
N GLY A 97 -5.20 -18.75 1.06
CA GLY A 97 -5.26 -19.56 2.27
C GLY A 97 -5.85 -20.95 2.03
N THR A 98 -6.94 -21.01 1.27
CA THR A 98 -7.57 -22.28 0.86
C THR A 98 -6.62 -23.10 -0.02
N GLN A 99 -5.98 -22.45 -0.99
CA GLN A 99 -5.03 -23.10 -1.89
C GLN A 99 -3.80 -23.65 -1.14
N LEU A 100 -3.25 -22.89 -0.18
CA LEU A 100 -2.12 -23.30 0.65
C LEU A 100 -2.47 -24.54 1.48
N THR A 101 -3.68 -24.57 2.04
CA THR A 101 -4.18 -25.70 2.81
C THR A 101 -4.25 -26.95 1.96
N LEU A 102 -4.91 -26.89 0.79
CA LEU A 102 -4.99 -28.01 -0.14
C LEU A 102 -3.60 -28.49 -0.59
N LYS A 103 -2.71 -27.57 -0.97
CA LYS A 103 -1.32 -27.90 -1.37
C LYS A 103 -0.55 -28.64 -0.27
N LYS A 104 -0.72 -28.25 1.00
CA LYS A 104 -0.10 -28.95 2.13
C LYS A 104 -0.66 -30.36 2.30
N PHE A 105 -1.98 -30.53 2.24
CA PHE A 105 -2.61 -31.86 2.31
C PHE A 105 -2.10 -32.80 1.21
N PHE A 106 -2.08 -32.35 -0.05
CA PHE A 106 -1.55 -33.17 -1.15
C PHE A 106 -0.05 -33.47 -1.05
N LYS A 107 0.76 -32.53 -0.53
CA LYS A 107 2.18 -32.81 -0.26
C LYS A 107 2.35 -33.88 0.81
N ASN A 108 1.57 -33.82 1.89
CA ASN A 108 1.62 -34.81 2.96
C ASN A 108 1.13 -36.20 2.49
N LEU A 109 0.10 -36.26 1.63
CA LEU A 109 -0.37 -37.52 1.04
C LEU A 109 0.66 -38.18 0.12
N LYS A 110 1.59 -37.42 -0.50
CA LYS A 110 2.69 -37.98 -1.30
C LYS A 110 3.89 -38.46 -0.48
N GLN A 111 3.93 -38.12 0.82
CA GLN A 111 4.99 -38.55 1.75
C GLN A 111 4.56 -39.73 2.64
N SER A 112 3.27 -40.08 2.59
CA SER A 112 2.69 -41.33 3.10
C SER A 112 2.75 -42.41 2.02
#